data_AF-A0A246I1W4-F1
#
_entry.id   AF-A0A246I1W4-F1
#
_cell.length_a   1.000
_cell.length_b   1.000
_cell.length_c   1.000
_cell.angle_alpha   90.00
_cell.angle_beta   90.00
_cell.angle_gamma   90.00
#
_symmetry.space_group_name_H-M   'P 1'
#
loop_
_entity.id
_entity.type
_entity.pdbx_description
1 polymer ?
#
loop_
_entity_poly.entity_id
_entity_poly.type
_entity_poly.pdbx_seq_one_letter_code
_entity_poly.pdbx_strand_id
1 'polypeptide(L)'
;MKSILIALLLTSALPSKEPDYIEPGYIMGSLKANPPPMPGALKAVDAQWEMDYKALRRALLKAGWVATPREYSHPTVQGFPEVNCGQGWQAVCSSGFRKGKQEVFLWLHPTGTNLILIGAD
;
A
#
# COMPACT_ATOMS: atom_id res chain seq x y z
N MET A 1 -67.54 -25.14 -6.17
CA MET A 1 -66.89 -26.28 -5.48
C MET A 1 -65.80 -26.85 -6.37
N LYS A 2 -64.54 -26.63 -6.01
CA LYS A 2 -63.43 -27.61 -5.99
C LYS A 2 -62.12 -26.82 -5.84
N SER A 3 -61.73 -26.66 -4.58
CA SER A 3 -60.36 -26.33 -4.19
C SER A 3 -59.44 -27.48 -4.58
N ILE A 4 -58.29 -27.17 -5.17
CA ILE A 4 -57.13 -28.08 -5.17
C ILE A 4 -55.97 -27.30 -4.55
N LEU A 5 -55.56 -27.78 -3.39
CA LEU A 5 -54.41 -27.34 -2.60
C LEU A 5 -53.10 -27.91 -3.17
N ILE A 6 -52.12 -27.03 -3.32
CA ILE A 6 -50.72 -27.09 -2.82
C ILE A 6 -49.94 -28.40 -2.99
N ALA A 7 -48.78 -28.30 -3.67
CA ALA A 7 -47.57 -29.00 -3.24
C ALA A 7 -46.28 -28.21 -3.59
N LEU A 8 -45.63 -27.71 -2.53
CA LEU A 8 -44.19 -27.77 -2.23
C LEU A 8 -43.14 -27.32 -3.26
N LEU A 9 -42.50 -26.18 -2.97
CA LEU A 9 -41.05 -26.01 -3.13
C LEU A 9 -40.49 -25.29 -1.88
N LEU A 10 -39.92 -26.09 -0.97
CA LEU A 10 -39.01 -25.60 0.08
C LEU A 10 -37.71 -25.15 -0.59
N THR A 11 -37.46 -23.84 -0.60
CA THR A 11 -36.09 -23.33 -0.74
C THR A 11 -35.80 -22.47 0.48
N SER A 12 -35.00 -23.04 1.37
CA SER A 12 -34.40 -22.36 2.51
C SER A 12 -33.56 -21.18 2.02
N ALA A 13 -34.08 -19.96 2.15
CA ALA A 13 -33.27 -18.76 2.04
C ALA A 13 -32.40 -18.65 3.31
N LEU A 14 -31.12 -18.99 3.18
CA LEU A 14 -30.10 -18.61 4.16
C LEU A 14 -30.00 -17.08 4.19
N PRO A 15 -29.74 -16.46 5.36
CA PRO A 15 -29.50 -15.02 5.43
C PRO A 15 -28.23 -14.71 4.63
N SER A 16 -28.37 -13.90 3.58
CA SER A 16 -27.23 -13.35 2.85
C SER A 16 -26.47 -12.44 3.81
N LYS A 17 -25.36 -12.94 4.35
CA LYS A 17 -24.27 -12.08 4.80
C LYS A 17 -23.81 -11.32 3.56
N GLU A 18 -24.26 -10.08 3.41
CA GLU A 18 -23.58 -9.15 2.53
C GLU A 18 -22.13 -9.07 3.02
N PRO A 19 -21.13 -9.42 2.19
CA PRO A 19 -19.76 -9.21 2.58
C PRO A 19 -19.56 -7.70 2.68
N ASP A 20 -19.07 -7.27 3.83
CA ASP A 20 -18.61 -5.93 4.12
C ASP A 20 -17.90 -5.33 2.90
N TYR A 21 -18.30 -4.12 2.55
CA TYR A 21 -17.66 -3.29 1.54
C TYR A 21 -16.13 -3.36 1.66
N ILE A 22 -15.48 -4.06 0.74
CA ILE A 22 -14.03 -4.13 0.63
C ILE A 22 -13.61 -2.85 -0.11
N GLU A 23 -13.09 -1.86 0.61
CA GLU A 23 -12.34 -0.78 -0.02
C GLU A 23 -11.26 -1.41 -0.92
N PRO A 24 -11.07 -0.95 -2.17
CA PRO A 24 -10.11 -1.55 -3.08
C PRO A 24 -8.68 -1.26 -2.58
N GLY A 25 -8.23 -2.10 -1.66
CA GLY A 25 -6.85 -2.21 -1.22
C GLY A 25 -5.99 -2.55 -2.42
N TYR A 26 -4.90 -1.80 -2.55
CA TYR A 26 -3.94 -1.98 -3.61
C TYR A 26 -3.40 -3.43 -3.58
N ILE A 27 -3.72 -4.20 -4.63
CA ILE A 27 -3.19 -5.56 -4.79
C ILE A 27 -1.70 -5.43 -5.12
N MET A 28 -0.83 -5.60 -4.11
CA MET A 28 0.58 -5.96 -4.33
C MET A 28 0.58 -7.13 -5.32
N GLY A 29 1.07 -6.86 -6.54
CA GLY A 29 0.74 -7.63 -7.75
C GLY A 29 0.51 -9.13 -7.54
N SER A 30 -0.64 -9.64 -7.97
CA SER A 30 -1.00 -11.08 -8.01
C SER A 30 -0.86 -11.91 -6.72
N LEU A 31 -0.44 -11.32 -5.60
CA LEU A 31 -0.19 -12.04 -4.36
C LEU A 31 -1.25 -11.67 -3.33
N LYS A 32 -2.13 -12.63 -3.04
CA LYS A 32 -2.86 -12.73 -1.76
C LYS A 32 -1.86 -12.95 -0.59
N ALA A 33 -0.87 -12.08 -0.44
CA ALA A 33 0.12 -12.18 0.62
C ALA A 33 0.12 -10.88 1.41
N ASN A 34 0.05 -11.01 2.73
CA ASN A 34 0.27 -9.88 3.64
C ASN A 34 1.63 -9.24 3.30
N PRO A 35 1.75 -7.91 3.34
CA PRO A 35 3.05 -7.27 3.21
C PRO A 35 4.01 -7.85 4.25
N PRO A 36 5.32 -7.95 3.94
CA PRO A 36 6.31 -8.39 4.93
C PRO A 36 6.19 -7.58 6.22
N PRO A 37 6.58 -8.12 7.38
CA PRO A 37 6.52 -7.39 8.63
C PRO A 37 7.24 -6.05 8.52
N MET A 38 6.61 -4.96 8.98
CA MET A 38 7.21 -3.64 8.88
C MET A 38 8.57 -3.58 9.61
N PRO A 39 9.64 -3.09 8.97
CA PRO A 39 10.95 -2.95 9.58
C PRO A 39 10.89 -2.14 10.88
N GLY A 40 11.68 -2.52 11.88
CA GLY A 40 11.70 -1.85 13.18
C GLY A 40 12.03 -0.36 13.09
N ALA A 41 12.89 0.02 12.14
CA ALA A 41 13.21 1.41 11.83
C ALA A 41 11.98 2.24 11.44
N LEU A 42 11.05 1.66 10.68
CA LEU A 42 9.81 2.32 10.25
C LEU A 42 8.76 2.32 11.37
N LYS A 43 8.66 1.22 12.13
CA LYS A 43 7.81 1.17 13.33
C LYS A 43 8.20 2.26 14.35
N ALA A 44 9.49 2.54 14.50
CA ALA A 44 9.99 3.55 15.43
C ALA A 44 9.61 5.00 15.05
N VAL A 45 9.08 5.23 13.85
CA VAL A 45 8.52 6.51 13.39
C VAL A 45 7.02 6.43 13.12
N ASP A 46 6.35 5.43 13.72
CA ASP A 46 4.90 5.18 13.62
C ASP A 46 4.42 4.99 12.18
N ALA A 47 5.25 4.37 11.32
CA ALA A 47 4.85 4.09 9.95
C ALA A 47 3.73 3.05 9.88
N GLN A 48 2.89 3.18 8.85
CA GLN A 48 1.79 2.28 8.54
C GLN A 48 1.80 1.98 7.04
N TRP A 49 1.34 0.78 6.66
CA TRP A 49 1.11 0.50 5.24
C TRP A 49 0.04 1.45 4.70
N GLU A 50 0.19 1.78 3.42
CA GLU A 50 -0.64 2.73 2.67
C GLU A 50 -0.58 4.18 3.18
N MET A 51 0.28 4.50 4.16
CA MET A 51 0.46 5.88 4.61
C MET A 51 1.03 6.77 3.51
N ASP A 52 0.64 8.05 3.54
CA ASP A 52 1.18 9.07 2.66
C ASP A 52 2.71 9.22 2.85
N TYR A 53 3.44 9.10 1.73
CA TYR A 53 4.89 9.17 1.71
C TYR A 53 5.42 10.53 2.17
N LYS A 54 4.72 11.64 1.89
CA LYS A 54 5.16 12.97 2.34
C LYS A 54 5.11 13.08 3.86
N ALA A 55 4.14 12.45 4.52
CA ALA A 55 4.09 12.32 5.97
C ALA A 55 5.23 11.43 6.49
N LEU A 56 5.40 10.23 5.94
CA LEU A 56 6.46 9.30 6.33
C LEU A 56 7.86 9.91 6.19
N ARG A 57 8.14 10.53 5.04
CA ARG A 57 9.40 11.23 4.74
C ARG A 57 9.70 12.27 5.80
N ARG A 58 8.72 13.10 6.19
CA ARG A 58 8.92 14.11 7.24
C ARG A 58 9.25 13.47 8.59
N ALA A 59 8.59 12.36 8.94
CA ALA A 59 8.86 11.64 10.18
C ALA A 59 10.29 11.04 10.19
N LEU A 60 10.71 10.40 9.10
CA LEU A 60 12.07 9.87 8.94
C LEU A 60 13.13 10.96 9.06
N LEU A 61 12.97 12.07 8.34
CA LEU A 61 13.90 13.21 8.40
C LEU A 61 13.98 13.79 9.83
N LYS A 62 12.84 13.94 10.51
CA LYS A 62 12.78 14.41 11.91
C LYS A 62 13.49 13.43 12.86
N ALA A 63 13.44 12.14 12.58
CA ALA A 63 14.14 11.09 13.34
C ALA A 63 15.63 10.97 12.97
N GLY A 64 16.17 11.85 12.12
CA GLY A 64 17.59 11.90 11.76
C GLY A 64 17.99 10.92 10.65
N TRP A 65 17.03 10.39 9.91
CA TRP A 65 17.32 9.68 8.66
C TRP A 65 17.64 10.68 7.54
N VAL A 66 18.47 10.25 6.60
CA VAL A 66 18.85 11.04 5.43
C VAL A 66 18.39 10.30 4.18
N ALA A 67 17.61 10.97 3.34
CA ALA A 67 17.21 10.40 2.05
C ALA A 67 18.44 10.16 1.17
N THR A 68 18.50 8.99 0.54
CA THR A 68 19.54 8.66 -0.42
C THR A 68 19.18 9.28 -1.77
N PRO A 69 19.99 10.21 -2.31
CA PRO A 69 19.72 10.79 -3.62
C PRO A 69 19.68 9.69 -4.69
N ARG A 70 18.89 9.91 -5.74
CA ARG A 70 18.93 9.05 -6.93
C ARG A 70 20.26 9.18 -7.66
N GLU A 71 20.68 8.10 -8.30
CA GLU A 71 21.89 8.06 -9.13
C GLU A 71 21.69 8.64 -10.54
N TYR A 72 20.45 8.88 -10.98
CA TYR A 72 20.13 9.26 -12.37
C TYR A 72 19.43 10.61 -12.48
N SER A 73 19.64 11.29 -13.62
CA SER A 73 19.20 12.67 -13.90
C SER A 73 17.74 12.81 -14.36
N HIS A 74 16.87 11.83 -14.12
CA HIS A 74 15.46 11.92 -14.48
C HIS A 74 14.73 13.00 -13.64
N PRO A 75 13.62 13.57 -14.15
CA PRO A 75 12.81 14.50 -13.37
C PRO A 75 12.44 13.94 -12.00
N THR A 76 12.40 14.81 -10.99
CA THR A 76 11.97 14.43 -9.64
C THR A 76 10.53 13.96 -9.68
N VAL A 77 10.24 12.82 -9.07
CA VAL A 77 8.86 12.30 -8.99
C VAL A 77 8.13 13.09 -7.92
N GLN A 78 7.08 13.83 -8.31
CA GLN A 78 6.24 14.61 -7.39
C GLN A 78 7.05 15.54 -6.45
N GLY A 79 8.19 16.06 -6.92
CA GLY A 79 9.07 16.92 -6.13
C GLY A 79 9.94 16.20 -5.09
N PHE A 80 9.98 14.87 -5.10
CA PHE A 80 10.85 14.06 -4.25
C PHE A 80 12.12 13.64 -5.03
N PRO A 81 13.29 14.26 -4.78
CA PRO A 81 14.52 13.97 -5.51
C PRO A 81 15.09 12.57 -5.23
N GLU A 82 14.70 11.93 -4.14
CA GLU A 82 15.09 10.57 -3.75
C GLU A 82 14.21 9.47 -4.35
N VAL A 83 13.03 9.81 -4.89
CA VAL A 83 12.06 8.81 -5.38
C VAL A 83 12.33 8.46 -6.84
N ASN A 84 12.65 7.19 -7.09
CA ASN A 84 12.80 6.63 -8.43
C ASN A 84 11.59 5.77 -8.79
N CYS A 85 11.05 5.86 -9.99
CA CYS A 85 9.96 4.99 -10.45
C CYS A 85 10.40 4.18 -11.65
N GLY A 86 9.98 2.92 -11.70
CA GLY A 86 10.07 2.13 -12.92
C GLY A 86 9.28 2.77 -14.07
N GLN A 87 9.39 2.21 -15.26
CA GLN A 87 8.59 2.61 -16.42
C GLN A 87 7.44 1.62 -16.63
N GLY A 88 6.28 2.11 -17.08
CA GLY A 88 5.10 1.29 -17.37
C GLY A 88 3.98 1.39 -16.31
N TRP A 89 2.81 0.82 -16.62
CA TRP A 89 1.57 0.99 -15.83
C TRP A 89 1.57 0.24 -14.48
N GLN A 90 2.48 -0.72 -14.28
CA GLN A 90 2.69 -1.45 -13.01
C GLN A 90 3.94 -0.98 -12.26
N ALA A 91 4.54 0.14 -12.68
CA ALA A 91 5.79 0.57 -12.11
C ALA A 91 5.62 0.97 -10.63
N VAL A 92 6.34 0.26 -9.76
CA VAL A 92 6.52 0.65 -8.37
C VAL A 92 7.59 1.73 -8.31
N CYS A 93 7.38 2.70 -7.42
CA CYS A 93 8.36 3.71 -7.06
C CYS A 93 9.15 3.26 -5.83
N SER A 94 10.34 3.80 -5.64
CA SER A 94 11.17 3.46 -4.50
C SER A 94 11.99 4.63 -4.00
N SER A 95 12.35 4.56 -2.72
CA SER A 95 13.14 5.58 -2.03
C SER A 95 14.01 4.93 -0.97
N GLY A 96 15.30 5.27 -0.93
CA GLY A 96 16.21 4.82 0.12
C GLY A 96 16.42 5.88 1.20
N PHE A 97 16.60 5.45 2.45
CA PHE A 97 17.04 6.29 3.56
C PHE A 97 18.15 5.61 4.34
N ARG A 98 19.06 6.41 4.91
CA ARG A 98 20.14 5.94 5.79
C ARG A 98 20.17 6.65 7.13
N LYS A 99 20.57 5.94 8.18
CA LYS A 99 20.88 6.51 9.51
C LYS A 99 22.05 5.74 10.13
N GLY A 100 23.22 6.35 10.12
CA GLY A 100 24.46 5.67 10.53
C GLY A 100 24.74 4.48 9.61
N LYS A 101 24.75 3.26 10.16
CA LYS A 101 24.93 1.99 9.41
C LYS A 101 23.60 1.33 9.02
N GLN A 102 22.47 1.92 9.37
CA GLN A 102 21.15 1.40 9.02
C GLN A 102 20.69 1.99 7.69
N GLU A 103 20.07 1.17 6.87
CA GLU A 103 19.41 1.56 5.64
C GLU A 103 17.99 1.01 5.65
N VAL A 104 17.07 1.74 5.03
CA VAL A 104 15.73 1.26 4.71
C VAL A 104 15.41 1.62 3.27
N PHE A 105 14.83 0.67 2.55
CA PHE A 105 14.37 0.86 1.18
C PHE A 105 12.85 0.75 1.15
N LEU A 106 12.20 1.80 0.66
CA LEU A 106 10.75 1.90 0.61
C LEU A 106 10.27 1.56 -0.79
N TRP A 107 9.20 0.77 -0.89
CA TRP A 107 8.40 0.61 -2.10
C TRP A 107 7.14 1.46 -1.98
N LEU A 108 6.87 2.24 -3.02
CA LEU A 108 5.85 3.28 -3.06
C LEU A 108 4.95 3.07 -4.28
N HIS A 109 3.64 3.26 -4.09
CA HIS A 109 2.70 3.28 -5.20
C HIS A 109 2.20 4.70 -5.48
N PRO A 110 2.22 5.17 -6.75
CA PRO A 110 1.56 6.40 -7.14
C PRO A 110 0.04 6.30 -7.04
N THR A 111 -0.59 7.21 -6.28
CA THR A 111 -2.05 7.33 -6.19
C THR A 111 -2.47 8.75 -6.59
N GLY A 112 -2.77 8.93 -7.88
CA GLY A 112 -3.02 10.25 -8.44
C GLY A 112 -1.79 11.16 -8.33
N THR A 113 -1.86 12.19 -7.48
CA THR A 113 -0.76 13.13 -7.22
C THR A 113 0.07 12.80 -5.98
N ASN A 114 -0.20 11.68 -5.32
CA ASN A 114 0.47 11.25 -4.10
C ASN A 114 1.28 9.96 -4.30
N LEU A 115 2.04 9.59 -3.28
CA LEU A 115 2.74 8.31 -3.15
C LEU A 115 2.36 7.70 -1.80
N ILE A 116 2.06 6.40 -1.79
CA ILE A 116 1.77 5.66 -0.55
C ILE A 116 2.79 4.56 -0.32
N LEU A 117 3.12 4.27 0.95
CA LEU A 117 4.02 3.19 1.33
C LEU A 117 3.33 1.82 1.14
N ILE A 118 3.86 0.96 0.29
CA ILE A 118 3.29 -0.38 0.04
C ILE A 118 4.18 -1.53 0.51
N GLY A 119 5.44 -1.26 0.81
CA GLY A 119 6.37 -2.24 1.34
C GLY A 119 7.73 -1.61 1.68
N ALA A 120 8.57 -2.37 2.38
CA ALA A 120 9.92 -1.93 2.71
C ALA A 120 10.83 -3.12 3.06
N ASP A 121 12.14 -2.89 2.95
CA ASP A 121 13.23 -3.73 3.45
C ASP A 121 14.17 -2.87 4.33
#